data_AF-A0A5R9BRD9-F1
#
_entry.id   AF-A0A5R9BRD9-F1
#
_cell.length_a   1.000
_cell.length_b   1.000
_cell.length_c   1.000
_cell.angle_alpha   90.00
_cell.angle_beta   90.00
_cell.angle_gamma   90.00
#
_symmetry.space_group_name_H-M   'P 1'
#
loop_
_entity.id
_entity.type
_entity.pdbx_description
1 polymer ?
#
loop_
_entity_poly.entity_id
_entity_poly.type
_entity_poly.pdbx_seq_one_letter_code
_entity_poly.pdbx_strand_id
1 'polypeptide(L)' 'METIKQYLKKHGITGYQVSKVSGVPQPTIDRASNKPLNNLSFKNLRAIAKSLNKTVGQVADELNEIDKNGENEK' A
#
# COMPACT_ATOMS: atom_id res chain seq x y z
N MET A 1 -2.19 -7.62 -10.82
CA MET A 1 -3.13 -7.09 -9.82
C MET A 1 -2.52 -5.85 -9.20
N GLU A 2 -3.32 -4.83 -8.91
CA GLU A 2 -2.86 -3.63 -8.18
C GLU A 2 -3.19 -3.76 -6.69
N THR A 3 -2.59 -4.76 -6.01
CA THR A 3 -2.87 -5.14 -4.61
C THR A 3 -2.78 -3.94 -3.66
N ILE A 4 -1.76 -3.10 -3.86
CA ILE A 4 -1.53 -1.89 -3.04
C ILE A 4 -2.64 -0.86 -3.26
N LYS A 5 -3.10 -0.66 -4.51
CA LYS A 5 -4.19 0.27 -4.82
C LYS A 5 -5.51 -0.18 -4.24
N GLN A 6 -5.81 -1.48 -4.28
CA GLN A 6 -6.97 -2.06 -3.62
C GLN A 6 -6.90 -1.87 -2.10
N TYR A 7 -5.72 -2.06 -1.51
CA TYR A 7 -5.48 -1.83 -0.10
C TYR A 7 -5.77 -0.38 0.31
N LEU A 8 -5.21 0.59 -0.43
CA LEU A 8 -5.47 2.01 -0.19
C LEU A 8 -6.98 2.33 -0.30
N LYS A 9 -7.66 1.78 -1.31
CA LYS A 9 -9.11 1.95 -1.51
C LYS A 9 -9.93 1.33 -0.37
N LYS A 10 -9.56 0.14 0.12
CA LYS A 10 -10.23 -0.55 1.24
C LYS A 10 -10.18 0.26 2.53
N HIS A 11 -9.08 0.97 2.75
CA HIS A 11 -8.90 1.86 3.91
C HIS A 11 -9.35 3.30 3.68
N GLY A 12 -9.95 3.60 2.51
CA GLY A 12 -10.45 4.93 2.19
C GLY A 12 -9.36 6.02 2.10
N ILE A 13 -8.10 5.61 1.90
CA ILE A 13 -6.97 6.54 1.81
C ILE A 13 -6.50 6.70 0.36
N THR A 14 -6.06 7.90 0.04
CA THR A 14 -5.52 8.28 -1.27
C THR A 14 -4.01 8.43 -1.22
N GLY A 15 -3.34 8.32 -2.37
CA GLY A 15 -1.90 8.61 -2.48
C GLY A 15 -1.54 10.02 -1.99
N TYR A 16 -2.47 10.96 -2.13
CA TYR A 16 -2.37 12.31 -1.56
C TYR A 16 -2.32 12.32 -0.03
N GLN A 17 -3.23 11.62 0.66
CA GLN A 17 -3.21 11.53 2.11
C GLN A 17 -1.93 10.85 2.61
N VAL A 18 -1.50 9.79 1.92
CA VAL A 18 -0.23 9.13 2.23
C VAL A 18 0.94 10.09 2.08
N SER A 19 0.95 10.87 1.01
CA SER A 19 1.98 11.89 0.77
C SER A 19 2.04 12.92 1.88
N LYS A 20 0.88 13.45 2.29
CA LYS A 20 0.77 14.48 3.34
C LYS A 20 1.30 14.01 4.69
N VAL A 21 1.06 12.74 5.07
CA VAL A 21 1.46 12.19 6.38
C VAL A 21 2.91 11.69 6.37
N SER A 22 3.33 11.05 5.27
CA SER A 22 4.64 10.41 5.18
C SER A 22 5.76 11.33 4.69
N GLY A 23 5.43 12.43 4.01
CA GLY A 23 6.38 13.29 3.30
C GLY A 23 6.92 12.67 2.01
N VAL A 24 6.44 11.49 1.60
CA VAL A 24 6.76 10.92 0.29
C VAL A 24 5.96 11.65 -0.78
N PRO A 25 6.55 12.03 -1.94
CA PRO A 25 5.79 12.67 -3.00
C PRO A 25 4.63 11.81 -3.50
N GLN A 26 3.45 12.40 -3.69
CA GLN A 26 2.28 11.71 -4.22
C GLN A 26 2.57 10.91 -5.51
N PRO A 27 3.29 11.43 -6.52
CA PRO A 27 3.60 10.66 -7.73
C PRO A 27 4.41 9.38 -7.45
N THR A 28 5.19 9.36 -6.37
CA THR A 28 5.93 8.17 -5.93
C THR A 28 4.98 7.12 -5.34
N ILE A 29 3.99 7.54 -4.54
CA ILE A 29 2.97 6.64 -3.98
C ILE A 29 2.08 6.09 -5.10
N ASP A 30 1.66 6.94 -6.04
CA ASP A 30 0.81 6.51 -7.16
C ASP A 30 1.55 5.49 -8.05
N ARG A 31 2.81 5.75 -8.39
CA ARG A 31 3.66 4.78 -9.10
C ARG A 31 3.86 3.49 -8.32
N ALA A 32 4.01 3.55 -7.00
CA ALA A 32 4.15 2.36 -6.17
C ALA A 32 2.85 1.55 -6.12
N SER A 33 1.70 2.21 -6.09
CA SER A 33 0.39 1.58 -6.00
C SER A 33 0.00 0.80 -7.25
N ASN A 34 0.55 1.20 -8.41
CA ASN A 34 0.35 0.54 -9.69
C ASN A 34 1.34 -0.63 -9.94
N LYS A 35 2.25 -0.90 -9.00
CA LYS A 35 3.24 -2.00 -9.11
C LYS A 35 2.77 -3.25 -8.36
N PRO A 36 3.29 -4.44 -8.73
CA PRO A 36 3.07 -5.65 -7.93
C PRO A 36 3.67 -5.49 -6.53
N LEU A 37 3.11 -6.22 -5.55
CA LEU A 37 3.50 -6.16 -4.14
C LEU A 37 5.01 -6.38 -3.94
N ASN A 38 5.60 -7.32 -4.67
CA ASN A 38 7.04 -7.64 -4.62
C ASN A 38 7.97 -6.47 -4.98
N ASN A 39 7.45 -5.45 -5.68
CA ASN A 39 8.22 -4.26 -6.07
C ASN A 39 8.01 -3.08 -5.11
N LEU A 40 7.29 -3.28 -4.00
CA LEU A 40 7.07 -2.25 -2.99
C LEU A 40 8.35 -2.06 -2.14
N SER A 41 8.96 -0.89 -2.27
CA SER A 41 10.07 -0.51 -1.39
C SER A 41 9.60 -0.34 0.06
N PHE A 42 10.45 -0.72 1.00
CA PHE A 42 10.23 -0.53 2.44
C PHE A 42 9.89 0.93 2.81
N LYS A 43 10.47 1.92 2.10
CA LYS A 43 10.14 3.34 2.29
C LYS A 43 8.66 3.64 2.04
N ASN A 44 8.09 3.07 0.97
CA ASN A 44 6.70 3.26 0.59
C ASN A 44 5.77 2.46 1.50
N LEU A 45 6.16 1.25 1.89
CA LEU A 45 5.43 0.46 2.89
C LEU A 45 5.34 1.22 4.23
N ARG A 46 6.45 1.78 4.71
CA ARG A 46 6.49 2.61 5.91
C ARG A 46 5.62 3.86 5.80
N ALA A 47 5.58 4.49 4.62
CA ALA A 47 4.72 5.64 4.35
C ALA A 47 3.23 5.28 4.48
N ILE A 48 2.81 4.15 3.91
CA ILE A 48 1.44 3.65 4.00
C ILE A 48 1.10 3.32 5.46
N ALA A 49 1.97 2.59 6.16
CA ALA A 49 1.80 2.23 7.57
C ALA A 49 1.62 3.46 8.47
N LYS A 50 2.46 4.48 8.29
CA LYS A 50 2.35 5.75 9.01
C LYS A 50 1.00 6.44 8.77
N SER A 51 0.48 6.33 7.55
CA SER A 51 -0.79 6.98 7.16
C SER A 51 -2.02 6.27 7.72
N LEU A 52 -1.87 4.99 8.06
CA LEU A 52 -2.93 4.15 8.66
C LEU A 52 -2.79 4.01 10.18
N ASN A 53 -1.79 4.65 10.79
CA ASN A 53 -1.42 4.44 12.20
C ASN A 53 -1.20 2.95 12.54
N LYS A 54 -0.61 2.21 11.60
CA LYS A 54 -0.29 0.79 11.75
C LYS A 54 1.21 0.58 11.78
N THR A 55 1.62 -0.57 12.30
CA THR A 55 3.01 -1.04 12.14
C THR A 55 3.25 -1.50 10.70
N VAL A 56 4.52 -1.47 10.28
CA VAL A 56 4.93 -1.96 8.97
C VAL A 56 4.58 -3.45 8.78
N GLY A 57 4.73 -4.25 9.85
CA GLY A 57 4.38 -5.68 9.85
C GLY A 57 2.90 -5.91 9.55
N GLN A 58 2.00 -5.25 10.29
CA GLN A 58 0.55 -5.36 10.07
C GLN A 58 0.15 -5.02 8.63
N VAL A 59 0.73 -3.96 8.05
CA VAL A 59 0.44 -3.60 6.65
C VAL A 59 0.99 -4.65 5.69
N ALA A 60 2.17 -5.21 5.94
CA ALA A 60 2.73 -6.28 5.12
C ALA A 60 1.88 -7.55 5.18
N ASP A 61 1.44 -7.96 6.37
CA ASP A 61 0.54 -9.09 6.56
C ASP A 61 -0.78 -8.89 5.81
N GLU A 62 -1.44 -7.74 5.98
CA GLU A 62 -2.69 -7.44 5.29
C GLU A 62 -2.53 -7.38 3.76
N LEU A 63 -1.40 -6.86 3.27
CA LEU A 63 -1.11 -6.85 1.83
C LEU A 63 -0.91 -8.27 1.28
N ASN A 64 -0.21 -9.14 2.02
CA ASN A 64 -0.04 -10.54 1.65
C ASN A 64 -1.37 -11.30 1.64
N GLU A 65 -2.28 -11.00 2.57
CA GLU A 65 -3.61 -11.61 2.59
C GLU A 65 -4.44 -11.22 1.36
N ILE A 66 -4.39 -9.95 0.94
CA ILE A 66 -5.09 -9.48 -0.27
C ILE A 66 -4.49 -10.12 -1.52
N ASP A 67 -3.16 -10.23 -1.59
CA ASP A 67 -2.48 -10.86 -2.72
C ASP A 67 -2.89 -12.33 -2.87
N LYS A 68 -2.88 -13.10 -1.76
CA LYS A 68 -3.31 -14.51 -1.73
C LYS A 68 -4.80 -14.70 -2.07
N ASN A 69 -5.66 -13.81 -1.61
CA ASN A 69 -7.10 -13.90 -1.93
C ASN A 69 -7.35 -13.62 -3.42
N GLY A 70 -6.60 -12.71 -4.03
CA GLY A 70 -6.65 -12.49 -5.47
C GLY A 70 -6.15 -13.69 -6.29
N GLU A 71 -5.23 -14.50 -5.75
CA GLU A 71 -4.77 -15.73 -6.39
C GLU A 71 -5.77 -16.89 -6.32
N ASN A 72 -6.64 -16.94 -5.30
CA ASN A 72 -7.64 -18.00 -5.13
C ASN A 72 -8.94 -17.79 -5.93
N GLU A 73 -9.13 -16.65 -6.58
CA GLU A 73 -10.27 -16.36 -7.47
C GLU A 73 -9.95 -16.54 -8.96
N LYS A 74 -8.86 -17.25 -9.31
CA LYS A 74 -8.45 -17.54 -10.70
C LYS A 74 -8.45 -19.02 -11.04
#